data_AF-A0A1W1D5C3-F1
#
_entry.id   AF-A0A1W1D5C3-F1
#
_cell.length_a   1.000
_cell.length_b   1.000
_cell.length_c   1.000
_cell.angle_alpha   90.00
_cell.angle_beta   90.00
_cell.angle_gamma   90.00
#
_symmetry.space_group_name_H-M   'P 1'
#
loop_
_entity.id
_entity.type
_entity.pdbx_description
1 polymer ?
#
loop_
_entity_poly.entity_id
_entity_poly.type
_entity_poly.pdbx_seq_one_letter_code
_entity_poly.pdbx_strand_id
1 'polypeptide(L)'
;MKKILYITIGTLLLGVVLYAKKVPDYDEKWHSHRPLLQARERNEEKAESKKNALEILDKLLSPFEDIIEYALNKNLSKMQMGYKNIKALTKSKLFKQSISDSANEQILQDIDSIGSYIRKENYAKVALLSTKVFKNIINNYEYSEYILNQIYIENLDGMGFEILSLIEAGDIDFTQIQSIINETKKDWMFLRDDIDDENKIDAFDLLFEGLLHATLQHDDKMLKILASMDLALVDIIEKQFE
;
A
#
# COMPACT_ATOMS: atom_id res chain seq x y z
N MET A 1 85.73 -17.17 -30.88
CA MET A 1 87.06 -16.52 -30.91
C MET A 1 86.93 -15.13 -31.53
N LYS A 2 87.31 -14.06 -30.80
CA LYS A 2 87.56 -12.66 -31.26
C LYS A 2 86.32 -11.93 -31.81
N LYS A 3 86.04 -10.65 -31.52
CA LYS A 3 86.87 -9.51 -31.08
C LYS A 3 85.96 -8.44 -30.44
N ILE A 4 86.52 -7.74 -29.47
CA ILE A 4 86.04 -6.48 -28.87
C ILE A 4 86.19 -5.34 -29.90
N LEU A 5 85.26 -4.39 -29.92
CA LEU A 5 85.58 -3.00 -30.25
C LEU A 5 84.74 -2.02 -29.42
N TYR A 6 85.43 -1.27 -28.57
CA TYR A 6 84.96 -0.09 -27.84
C TYR A 6 84.85 1.10 -28.80
N ILE A 7 83.77 1.88 -28.69
CA ILE A 7 83.76 3.29 -29.10
C ILE A 7 83.05 4.11 -28.02
N THR A 8 83.82 5.01 -27.41
CA THR A 8 83.45 6.08 -26.50
C THR A 8 83.06 7.32 -27.29
N ILE A 9 81.84 7.82 -27.12
CA ILE A 9 81.39 9.21 -27.41
C ILE A 9 80.20 9.40 -26.46
N GLY A 10 80.08 10.42 -25.61
CA GLY A 10 80.59 11.78 -25.61
C GLY A 10 79.43 12.61 -25.05
N THR A 11 79.63 13.16 -23.87
CA THR A 11 78.66 13.91 -23.07
C THR A 11 78.14 15.12 -23.85
N LEU A 12 76.82 15.26 -23.99
CA LEU A 12 76.20 16.54 -24.33
C LEU A 12 74.99 16.78 -23.43
N LEU A 13 75.22 17.60 -22.40
CA LEU A 13 74.21 18.30 -21.62
C LEU A 13 73.47 19.26 -22.56
N LEU A 14 72.19 19.00 -22.84
CA LEU A 14 71.25 20.04 -23.27
C LEU A 14 70.12 20.12 -22.26
N GLY A 15 70.03 21.28 -21.61
CA GLY A 15 69.00 21.62 -20.65
C GLY A 15 67.61 21.60 -21.30
N VAL A 16 66.76 20.72 -20.77
CA VAL A 16 65.32 20.83 -20.96
C VAL A 16 64.80 21.78 -19.90
N VAL A 17 64.62 23.05 -20.28
CA VAL A 17 63.79 23.98 -19.52
C VAL A 17 62.35 23.50 -19.67
N LEU A 18 61.85 22.81 -18.64
CA LEU A 18 60.44 22.46 -18.50
C LEU A 18 59.63 23.75 -18.35
N TYR A 19 59.03 24.19 -19.44
CA TYR A 19 58.00 25.22 -19.42
C TYR A 19 56.72 24.57 -18.88
N ALA A 20 56.59 24.54 -17.56
CA ALA A 20 55.36 24.15 -16.88
C ALA A 20 54.28 25.20 -17.17
N LYS A 21 53.54 24.98 -18.26
CA LYS A 21 52.31 25.73 -18.54
C LYS A 21 51.34 25.39 -17.42
N LYS A 22 51.11 26.35 -16.51
CA LYS A 22 50.17 26.26 -15.41
C LYS A 22 48.80 25.87 -15.99
N VAL A 23 48.44 24.60 -15.86
CA VAL A 23 47.07 24.15 -16.11
C VAL A 23 46.23 24.88 -15.07
N PRO A 24 45.19 25.64 -15.46
CA PRO A 24 44.31 26.26 -14.48
C PRO A 24 43.73 25.16 -13.60
N ASP A 25 43.92 25.33 -12.30
CA ASP A 25 43.45 24.46 -11.24
C ASP A 25 41.95 24.22 -11.44
N TYR A 26 41.60 23.00 -11.87
CA TYR A 26 40.23 22.62 -12.19
C TYR A 26 39.53 22.02 -10.96
N ASP A 27 39.83 22.55 -9.77
CA ASP A 27 39.44 21.92 -8.49
C ASP A 27 38.23 22.56 -7.79
N GLU A 28 37.60 23.59 -8.36
CA GLU A 28 36.49 24.29 -7.68
C GLU A 28 35.08 24.09 -8.28
N LYS A 29 34.89 23.23 -9.29
CA LYS A 29 33.55 22.98 -9.87
C LYS A 29 32.89 21.64 -9.49
N TRP A 30 33.60 20.76 -8.79
CA TRP A 30 33.08 19.43 -8.41
C TRP A 30 32.29 19.43 -7.09
N HIS A 31 32.46 20.44 -6.24
CA HIS A 31 31.74 20.52 -4.97
C HIS A 31 30.29 21.02 -5.09
N SER A 32 29.89 21.61 -6.22
CA SER A 32 28.51 22.08 -6.43
C SER A 32 27.52 20.97 -6.84
N HIS A 33 28.00 19.78 -7.23
CA HIS A 33 27.14 18.67 -7.69
C HIS A 33 26.86 17.63 -6.60
N ARG A 34 27.57 17.69 -5.47
CA ARG A 34 27.41 16.76 -4.34
C ARG A 34 26.01 16.83 -3.70
N PRO A 35 25.39 18.02 -3.50
CA PRO A 35 24.04 18.11 -2.94
C PRO A 35 22.97 17.53 -3.86
N LEU A 36 23.13 17.65 -5.19
CA LEU A 36 22.18 17.10 -6.17
C LEU A 36 22.25 15.59 -6.26
N LEU A 37 23.46 15.00 -6.19
CA LEU A 37 23.63 13.55 -6.14
C LEU A 37 23.03 12.95 -4.86
N GLN A 38 23.30 13.55 -3.70
CA GLN A 38 22.72 13.10 -2.42
C GLN A 38 21.19 13.26 -2.38
N ALA A 39 20.64 14.33 -2.97
CA ALA A 39 19.19 14.50 -3.09
C ALA A 39 18.55 13.44 -3.99
N ARG A 40 19.23 13.09 -5.09
CA ARG A 40 18.80 12.03 -6.00
C ARG A 40 18.84 10.66 -5.33
N GLU A 41 19.92 10.30 -4.65
CA GLU A 41 20.06 9.04 -3.91
C GLU A 41 18.96 8.90 -2.84
N ARG A 42 18.69 9.96 -2.08
CA ARG A 42 17.57 9.97 -1.09
C ARG A 42 16.20 9.80 -1.73
N ASN A 43 15.97 10.40 -2.90
CA ASN A 43 14.71 10.25 -3.61
C ASN A 43 14.54 8.83 -4.18
N GLU A 44 15.61 8.22 -4.68
CA GLU A 44 15.61 6.83 -5.17
C GLU A 44 15.36 5.84 -4.02
N GLU A 45 16.00 6.03 -2.85
CA GLU A 45 15.75 5.21 -1.65
C GLU A 45 14.31 5.34 -1.14
N LYS A 46 13.76 6.57 -1.11
CA LYS A 46 12.37 6.79 -0.70
C LYS A 46 11.36 6.16 -1.67
N ALA A 47 11.62 6.22 -2.98
CA ALA A 47 10.76 5.61 -3.99
C ALA A 47 10.77 4.08 -3.88
N GLU A 48 11.93 3.47 -3.67
CA GLU A 48 12.06 2.03 -3.46
C GLU A 48 11.35 1.56 -2.18
N SER A 49 11.47 2.31 -1.08
CA SER A 49 10.74 2.03 0.16
C SER A 49 9.22 2.14 -0.01
N LYS A 50 8.73 3.18 -0.72
CA LYS A 50 7.29 3.32 -1.05
C LYS A 50 6.79 2.10 -1.82
N LYS A 51 7.49 1.73 -2.90
CA LYS A 51 7.11 0.61 -3.76
C LYS A 51 7.06 -0.71 -2.98
N ASN A 52 8.09 -0.98 -2.18
CA ASN A 52 8.12 -2.19 -1.36
C ASN A 52 6.99 -2.21 -0.32
N ALA A 53 6.66 -1.07 0.29
CA ALA A 53 5.52 -0.97 1.20
C ALA A 53 4.19 -1.28 0.49
N LEU A 54 3.92 -0.70 -0.68
CA LEU A 54 2.72 -0.99 -1.47
C LEU A 54 2.61 -2.49 -1.80
N GLU A 55 3.66 -3.09 -2.35
CA GLU A 55 3.68 -4.51 -2.71
C GLU A 55 3.51 -5.45 -1.51
N ILE A 56 3.91 -5.02 -0.31
CA ILE A 56 3.72 -5.80 0.91
C ILE A 56 2.28 -5.67 1.38
N LEU A 57 1.72 -4.45 1.37
CA LEU A 57 0.34 -4.19 1.80
C LEU A 57 -0.65 -4.97 0.93
N ASP A 58 -0.55 -4.89 -0.40
CA ASP A 58 -1.38 -5.65 -1.33
C ASP A 58 -1.35 -7.16 -1.00
N LYS A 59 -0.15 -7.75 -0.88
CA LYS A 59 0.00 -9.17 -0.52
C LYS A 59 -0.62 -9.55 0.82
N LEU A 60 -0.75 -8.58 1.75
CA LEU A 60 -1.38 -8.81 3.04
C LEU A 60 -2.90 -8.76 2.93
N LEU A 61 -3.44 -7.84 2.12
CA LEU A 61 -4.86 -7.51 2.07
C LEU A 61 -5.65 -8.36 1.07
N SER A 62 -5.11 -8.62 -0.13
CA SER A 62 -5.91 -9.25 -1.19
C SER A 62 -6.43 -10.67 -0.86
N PRO A 63 -5.77 -11.53 -0.04
CA PRO A 63 -6.39 -12.77 0.45
C PRO A 63 -7.64 -12.55 1.33
N PHE A 64 -7.74 -11.40 2.00
CA PHE A 64 -8.91 -11.04 2.81
C PHE A 64 -10.05 -10.48 1.96
N GLU A 65 -9.76 -9.61 0.99
CA GLU A 65 -10.74 -9.16 -0.02
C GLU A 65 -11.39 -10.37 -0.71
N ASP A 66 -10.56 -11.28 -1.23
CA ASP A 66 -10.98 -12.54 -1.85
C ASP A 66 -12.02 -13.28 -0.99
N ILE A 67 -11.70 -13.52 0.29
CA ILE A 67 -12.60 -14.29 1.15
C ILE A 67 -13.86 -13.51 1.56
N ILE A 68 -13.78 -12.18 1.66
CA ILE A 68 -14.95 -11.32 1.89
C ILE A 68 -15.90 -11.46 0.70
N GLU A 69 -15.40 -11.27 -0.52
CA GLU A 69 -16.19 -11.41 -1.74
C GLU A 69 -16.77 -12.81 -1.88
N TYR A 70 -15.99 -13.86 -1.63
CA TYR A 70 -16.48 -15.23 -1.70
C TYR A 70 -17.57 -15.50 -0.67
N ALA A 71 -17.47 -14.91 0.52
CA ALA A 71 -18.49 -15.01 1.54
C ALA A 71 -19.78 -14.25 1.15
N LEU A 72 -19.66 -13.01 0.66
CA LEU A 72 -20.79 -12.23 0.16
C LEU A 72 -21.50 -12.92 -1.01
N ASN A 73 -20.75 -13.65 -1.85
CA ASN A 73 -21.27 -14.44 -2.96
C ASN A 73 -21.65 -15.89 -2.58
N LYS A 74 -21.61 -16.25 -1.29
CA LYS A 74 -21.97 -17.59 -0.77
C LYS A 74 -21.21 -18.75 -1.43
N ASN A 75 -19.94 -18.53 -1.77
CA ASN A 75 -19.10 -19.52 -2.44
C ASN A 75 -18.18 -20.25 -1.46
N LEU A 76 -18.67 -21.35 -0.88
CA LEU A 76 -17.95 -22.13 0.12
C LEU A 76 -16.59 -22.66 -0.38
N SER A 77 -16.52 -23.16 -1.62
CA SER A 77 -15.30 -23.73 -2.18
C SER A 77 -14.19 -22.69 -2.29
N LYS A 78 -14.52 -21.50 -2.80
CA LYS A 78 -13.56 -20.39 -2.88
C LYS A 78 -13.20 -19.84 -1.51
N MET A 79 -14.13 -19.74 -0.55
CA MET A 79 -13.81 -19.37 0.83
C MET A 79 -12.80 -20.32 1.48
N GLN A 80 -12.96 -21.63 1.29
CA GLN A 80 -12.01 -22.62 1.81
C GLN A 80 -10.62 -22.47 1.17
N MET A 81 -10.55 -22.06 -0.09
CA MET A 81 -9.29 -21.76 -0.78
C MET A 81 -8.66 -20.47 -0.26
N GLY A 82 -9.41 -19.37 -0.20
CA GLY A 82 -8.95 -18.09 0.35
C GLY A 82 -8.45 -18.24 1.79
N TYR A 83 -9.15 -19.01 2.63
CA TYR A 83 -8.70 -19.27 3.99
C TYR A 83 -7.38 -20.04 4.06
N LYS A 84 -7.12 -20.97 3.13
CA LYS A 84 -5.81 -21.64 3.04
C LYS A 84 -4.71 -20.64 2.68
N ASN A 85 -4.99 -19.70 1.78
CA ASN A 85 -4.06 -18.63 1.41
C ASN A 85 -3.74 -17.74 2.63
N ILE A 86 -4.77 -17.31 3.38
CA ILE A 86 -4.59 -16.56 4.65
C ILE A 86 -3.73 -17.35 5.66
N LYS A 87 -3.99 -18.66 5.83
CA LYS A 87 -3.19 -19.49 6.75
C LYS A 87 -1.74 -19.72 6.28
N ALA A 88 -1.48 -19.64 4.98
CA ALA A 88 -0.11 -19.66 4.45
C ALA A 88 0.58 -18.30 4.69
N LEU A 89 -0.13 -17.20 4.41
CA LEU A 89 0.33 -15.83 4.64
C LEU A 89 0.75 -15.60 6.09
N THR A 90 -0.08 -15.98 7.07
CA THR A 90 0.23 -15.79 8.51
C THR A 90 1.46 -16.56 9.00
N LYS A 91 1.92 -17.57 8.26
CA LYS A 91 3.16 -18.30 8.56
C LYS A 91 4.40 -17.65 7.92
N SER A 92 4.19 -16.75 6.97
CA SER A 92 5.27 -16.07 6.26
C SER A 92 6.02 -15.11 7.19
N LYS A 93 7.29 -14.86 6.86
CA LYS A 93 8.08 -13.82 7.53
C LYS A 93 7.48 -12.43 7.25
N LEU A 94 6.96 -12.22 6.05
CA LEU A 94 6.33 -10.97 5.60
C LEU A 94 5.22 -10.54 6.56
N PHE A 95 4.25 -11.42 6.86
CA PHE A 95 3.16 -11.10 7.77
C PHE A 95 3.63 -10.68 9.17
N LYS A 96 4.57 -11.43 9.74
CA LYS A 96 5.09 -11.15 11.09
C LYS A 96 5.89 -9.85 11.22
N GLN A 97 6.46 -9.37 10.11
CA GLN A 97 7.29 -8.16 10.11
C GLN A 97 6.52 -6.90 9.71
N SER A 98 5.34 -7.06 9.13
CA SER A 98 4.59 -5.95 8.54
C SER A 98 3.41 -5.49 9.39
N ILE A 99 3.11 -6.22 10.47
CA ILE A 99 2.02 -5.94 11.40
C ILE A 99 2.60 -5.73 12.79
N SER A 100 2.07 -4.75 13.53
CA SER A 100 2.50 -4.48 14.90
C SER A 100 2.34 -5.69 15.82
N ASP A 101 3.33 -5.89 16.69
CA ASP A 101 3.33 -7.00 17.66
C ASP A 101 2.08 -6.98 18.56
N SER A 102 1.60 -5.78 18.91
CA SER A 102 0.40 -5.60 19.73
C SER A 102 -0.90 -6.06 19.05
N ALA A 103 -0.99 -5.98 17.72
CA ALA A 103 -2.18 -6.39 16.98
C ALA A 103 -2.13 -7.85 16.51
N ASN A 104 -0.93 -8.40 16.35
CA ASN A 104 -0.69 -9.71 15.75
C ASN A 104 -1.47 -10.84 16.46
N GLU A 105 -1.47 -10.87 17.80
CA GLU A 105 -2.19 -11.91 18.55
C GLU A 105 -3.70 -11.88 18.26
N GLN A 106 -4.32 -10.71 18.30
CA GLN A 106 -5.76 -10.55 18.05
C GLN A 106 -6.11 -10.91 16.60
N ILE A 107 -5.30 -10.48 15.63
CA ILE A 107 -5.50 -10.82 14.22
C ILE A 107 -5.44 -12.33 14.01
N LEU A 108 -4.47 -13.03 14.61
CA LEU A 108 -4.36 -14.48 14.50
C LEU A 108 -5.57 -15.21 15.12
N GLN A 109 -6.07 -14.73 16.26
CA GLN A 109 -7.29 -15.26 16.89
C GLN A 109 -8.54 -15.05 16.02
N ASP A 110 -8.67 -13.86 15.41
CA ASP A 110 -9.77 -13.56 14.49
C ASP A 110 -9.69 -14.46 13.24
N ILE A 111 -8.49 -14.70 12.70
CA ILE A 111 -8.27 -15.62 11.57
C ILE A 111 -8.68 -17.06 11.93
N ASP A 112 -8.30 -17.58 13.10
CA ASP A 112 -8.72 -18.92 13.52
C ASP A 112 -10.25 -19.03 13.72
N SER A 113 -10.87 -17.93 14.14
CA SER A 113 -12.32 -17.81 14.24
C SER A 113 -13.01 -17.83 12.87
N ILE A 114 -12.44 -17.18 11.84
CA ILE A 114 -12.91 -17.25 10.45
C ILE A 114 -13.01 -18.72 10.01
N GLY A 115 -11.95 -19.51 10.22
CA GLY A 115 -11.96 -20.94 9.87
C GLY A 115 -13.08 -21.73 10.55
N SER A 116 -13.47 -21.34 11.76
CA SER A 116 -14.59 -21.96 12.48
C SER A 116 -15.96 -21.59 11.90
N TYR A 117 -16.13 -20.37 11.40
CA TYR A 117 -17.35 -19.95 10.70
C TYR A 117 -17.47 -20.56 9.30
N ILE A 118 -16.35 -20.74 8.58
CA ILE A 118 -16.33 -21.46 7.29
C ILE A 118 -16.85 -22.89 7.45
N ARG A 119 -16.40 -23.63 8.48
CA ARG A 119 -16.88 -25.01 8.75
C ARG A 119 -18.38 -25.09 9.06
N LYS A 120 -18.97 -24.00 9.53
CA LYS A 120 -20.40 -23.88 9.83
C LYS A 120 -21.20 -23.26 8.67
N GLU A 121 -20.54 -22.97 7.54
CA GLU A 121 -21.13 -22.26 6.40
C GLU A 121 -21.79 -20.93 6.78
N ASN A 122 -21.25 -20.24 7.79
CA ASN A 122 -21.76 -18.94 8.22
C ASN A 122 -21.12 -17.82 7.40
N TYR A 123 -21.63 -17.63 6.18
CA TYR A 123 -21.14 -16.64 5.21
C TYR A 123 -21.06 -15.23 5.79
N ALA A 124 -22.13 -14.74 6.43
CA ALA A 124 -22.18 -13.41 7.00
C ALA A 124 -21.10 -13.18 8.07
N LYS A 125 -20.88 -14.14 8.98
CA LYS A 125 -19.82 -14.03 10.00
C LYS A 125 -18.43 -14.13 9.39
N VAL A 126 -18.24 -14.87 8.29
CA VAL A 126 -16.95 -14.86 7.58
C VAL A 126 -16.71 -13.49 6.96
N ALA A 127 -17.66 -12.93 6.21
CA ALA A 127 -17.50 -11.61 5.59
C ALA A 127 -17.19 -10.52 6.63
N LEU A 128 -17.98 -10.46 7.71
CA LEU A 128 -17.80 -9.48 8.77
C LEU A 128 -16.45 -9.61 9.49
N LEU A 129 -16.05 -10.83 9.85
CA LEU A 129 -14.80 -11.04 10.58
C LEU A 129 -13.57 -10.85 9.68
N SER A 130 -13.65 -11.26 8.42
CA SER A 130 -12.58 -11.00 7.44
C SER A 130 -12.41 -9.51 7.20
N THR A 131 -13.50 -8.74 7.09
CA THR A 131 -13.44 -7.28 6.96
C THR A 131 -12.82 -6.62 8.19
N LYS A 132 -13.16 -7.10 9.39
CA LYS A 132 -12.51 -6.64 10.63
C LYS A 132 -11.00 -6.90 10.61
N VAL A 133 -10.58 -8.08 10.14
CA VAL A 133 -9.14 -8.40 10.04
C VAL A 133 -8.46 -7.52 9.00
N PHE A 134 -9.07 -7.32 7.84
CA PHE A 134 -8.61 -6.40 6.78
C PHE A 134 -8.34 -5.00 7.34
N LYS A 135 -9.33 -4.38 8.01
CA LYS A 135 -9.16 -3.07 8.67
C LYS A 135 -8.11 -3.08 9.77
N ASN A 136 -8.02 -4.16 10.55
CA ASN A 136 -7.01 -4.28 11.59
C ASN A 136 -5.59 -4.34 11.00
N ILE A 137 -5.41 -4.98 9.84
CA ILE A 137 -4.14 -5.00 9.12
C ILE A 137 -3.77 -3.58 8.68
N ILE A 138 -4.68 -2.86 8.02
CA ILE A 138 -4.45 -1.48 7.56
C ILE A 138 -4.02 -0.58 8.73
N ASN A 139 -4.80 -0.60 9.82
CA ASN A 139 -4.55 0.25 10.99
C ASN A 139 -3.28 -0.10 11.77
N ASN A 140 -2.71 -1.27 11.55
CA ASN A 140 -1.51 -1.75 12.25
C ASN A 140 -0.36 -2.07 11.28
N TYR A 141 -0.41 -1.51 10.08
CA TYR A 141 0.61 -1.72 9.08
C TYR A 141 1.86 -0.89 9.41
N GLU A 142 2.98 -1.58 9.62
CA GLU A 142 4.24 -1.00 10.10
C GLU A 142 4.85 0.03 9.14
N TYR A 143 4.52 -0.06 7.85
CA TYR A 143 5.09 0.81 6.80
C TYR A 143 4.08 1.84 6.28
N SER A 144 3.00 2.11 7.04
CA SER A 144 1.94 3.06 6.66
C SER A 144 2.47 4.47 6.36
N GLU A 145 3.51 4.93 7.07
CA GLU A 145 4.12 6.25 6.87
C GLU A 145 4.68 6.49 5.46
N TYR A 146 5.03 5.43 4.73
CA TYR A 146 5.57 5.53 3.38
C TYR A 146 4.48 5.66 2.31
N ILE A 147 3.26 5.24 2.63
CA ILE A 147 2.17 5.02 1.67
C ILE A 147 0.81 5.52 2.21
N LEU A 148 0.81 6.64 2.92
CA LEU A 148 -0.38 7.14 3.62
C LEU A 148 -1.62 7.29 2.73
N ASN A 149 -1.46 7.74 1.48
CA ASN A 149 -2.58 7.83 0.54
C ASN A 149 -3.16 6.43 0.23
N GLN A 150 -2.32 5.40 0.09
CA GLN A 150 -2.83 4.04 -0.07
C GLN A 150 -3.61 3.60 1.18
N ILE A 151 -3.13 3.89 2.38
CA ILE A 151 -3.85 3.55 3.63
C ILE A 151 -5.26 4.16 3.64
N TYR A 152 -5.41 5.40 3.16
CA TYR A 152 -6.72 6.05 3.03
C TYR A 152 -7.59 5.38 1.95
N ILE A 153 -7.01 4.94 0.84
CA ILE A 153 -7.70 4.20 -0.23
C ILE A 153 -8.20 2.86 0.28
N GLU A 154 -7.37 2.10 1.00
CA GLU A 154 -7.78 0.83 1.59
C GLU A 154 -8.87 0.98 2.65
N ASN A 155 -8.90 2.11 3.36
CA ASN A 155 -9.99 2.43 4.30
C ASN A 155 -11.31 2.76 3.59
N LEU A 156 -11.27 3.32 2.37
CA LEU A 156 -12.44 3.45 1.51
C LEU A 156 -12.96 2.07 1.13
N ASP A 157 -12.09 1.21 0.59
CA ASP A 157 -12.49 -0.14 0.19
C ASP A 157 -13.04 -0.97 1.36
N GLY A 158 -12.39 -0.86 2.52
CA GLY A 158 -12.82 -1.46 3.77
C GLY A 158 -14.22 -1.01 4.22
N MET A 159 -14.63 0.24 3.94
CA MET A 159 -15.99 0.72 4.23
C MET A 159 -17.02 -0.03 3.40
N GLY A 160 -16.83 -0.13 2.08
CA GLY A 160 -17.71 -0.87 1.18
C GLY A 160 -17.92 -2.32 1.66
N PHE A 161 -16.81 -3.02 1.95
CA PHE A 161 -16.87 -4.38 2.49
C PHE A 161 -17.58 -4.47 3.84
N GLU A 162 -17.36 -3.52 4.75
CA GLU A 162 -17.91 -3.55 6.11
C GLU A 162 -19.43 -3.32 6.07
N ILE A 163 -19.89 -2.35 5.29
CA ILE A 163 -21.32 -2.08 5.12
C ILE A 163 -22.01 -3.28 4.48
N LEU A 164 -21.45 -3.86 3.41
CA LEU A 164 -22.01 -5.05 2.77
C LEU A 164 -22.08 -6.26 3.73
N SER A 165 -21.03 -6.44 4.54
CA SER A 165 -20.96 -7.51 5.54
C SER A 165 -21.99 -7.33 6.66
N LEU A 166 -22.20 -6.11 7.14
CA LEU A 166 -23.22 -5.77 8.14
C LEU A 166 -24.64 -6.02 7.60
N ILE A 167 -24.90 -5.62 6.34
CA ILE A 167 -26.19 -5.87 5.68
C ILE A 167 -26.46 -7.37 5.55
N GLU A 168 -25.49 -8.17 5.09
CA GLU A 168 -25.66 -9.62 4.94
C GLU A 168 -25.83 -10.35 6.29
N ALA A 169 -25.34 -9.77 7.39
CA ALA A 169 -25.59 -10.30 8.73
C ALA A 169 -27.04 -10.15 9.20
N GLY A 170 -27.83 -9.27 8.57
CA GLY A 170 -29.28 -9.14 8.78
C GLY A 170 -29.71 -8.38 10.03
N ASP A 171 -28.77 -7.95 10.88
CA ASP A 171 -29.02 -7.11 12.05
C ASP A 171 -28.29 -5.77 11.86
N ILE A 172 -28.91 -4.90 11.06
CA ILE A 172 -28.29 -3.66 10.58
C ILE A 172 -28.35 -2.60 11.69
N ASP A 173 -27.20 -2.31 12.29
CA ASP A 173 -27.03 -1.13 13.14
C ASP A 173 -26.68 0.09 12.27
N PHE A 174 -27.70 0.90 11.97
CA PHE A 174 -27.52 2.13 11.19
C PHE A 174 -26.65 3.18 11.89
N THR A 175 -26.56 3.15 13.22
CA THR A 175 -25.64 4.05 13.96
C THR A 175 -24.20 3.64 13.72
N GLN A 176 -23.93 2.32 13.74
CA GLN A 176 -22.62 1.78 13.40
C GLN A 176 -22.23 2.15 11.96
N ILE A 177 -23.13 1.92 11.00
CA ILE A 177 -22.91 2.28 9.58
C ILE A 177 -22.61 3.79 9.44
N GLN A 178 -23.36 4.65 10.13
CA GLN A 178 -23.11 6.09 10.11
C GLN A 178 -21.71 6.44 10.65
N SER A 179 -21.24 5.75 11.70
CA SER A 179 -19.89 5.95 12.24
C SER A 179 -18.83 5.59 11.21
N ILE A 180 -18.97 4.42 10.57
CA ILE A 180 -18.06 3.94 9.52
C ILE A 180 -17.97 4.98 8.41
N ILE A 181 -19.12 5.42 7.87
CA ILE A 181 -19.18 6.42 6.80
C ILE A 181 -18.47 7.72 7.22
N ASN A 182 -18.72 8.22 8.43
CA ASN A 182 -18.13 9.46 8.92
C ASN A 182 -16.63 9.37 9.18
N GLU A 183 -16.14 8.20 9.62
CA GLU A 183 -14.72 7.95 9.81
C GLU A 183 -14.00 7.91 8.47
N THR A 184 -14.48 7.08 7.53
CA THR A 184 -13.90 6.94 6.19
C THR A 184 -14.01 8.22 5.36
N LYS A 185 -15.06 9.04 5.57
CA LYS A 185 -15.16 10.36 4.92
C LYS A 185 -13.99 11.29 5.26
N LYS A 186 -13.38 11.14 6.44
CA LYS A 186 -12.18 11.93 6.79
C LYS A 186 -10.98 11.51 5.95
N ASP A 187 -10.82 10.22 5.71
CA ASP A 187 -9.77 9.68 4.84
C ASP A 187 -9.95 10.16 3.40
N TRP A 188 -11.19 10.15 2.90
CA TRP A 188 -11.52 10.76 1.61
C TRP A 188 -11.12 12.24 1.54
N MET A 189 -11.38 13.04 2.58
CA MET A 189 -11.01 14.45 2.60
C MET A 189 -9.49 14.67 2.51
N PHE A 190 -8.67 13.73 2.97
CA PHE A 190 -7.21 13.80 2.79
C PHE A 190 -6.77 13.47 1.36
N LEU A 191 -7.48 12.56 0.68
CA LEU A 191 -7.18 12.17 -0.70
C LEU A 191 -7.66 13.19 -1.73
N ARG A 192 -8.80 13.83 -1.45
CA ARG A 192 -9.50 14.73 -2.37
C ARG A 192 -8.58 15.78 -2.99
N ASP A 193 -7.73 16.42 -2.20
CA ASP A 193 -6.89 17.53 -2.65
C ASP A 193 -5.76 17.09 -3.60
N ASP A 194 -5.44 15.80 -3.63
CA ASP A 194 -4.44 15.19 -4.52
C ASP A 194 -5.07 14.64 -5.82
N ILE A 195 -6.39 14.81 -6.03
CA ILE A 195 -7.11 14.32 -7.20
C ILE A 195 -7.40 15.47 -8.18
N ASP A 196 -6.84 15.39 -9.39
CA ASP A 196 -7.02 16.42 -10.42
C ASP A 196 -8.36 16.32 -11.19
N ASP A 197 -9.02 15.16 -11.18
CA ASP A 197 -10.26 14.93 -11.92
C ASP A 197 -11.48 15.25 -11.06
N GLU A 198 -12.08 16.42 -11.31
CA GLU A 198 -13.28 16.90 -10.61
C GLU A 198 -14.43 15.90 -10.66
N ASN A 199 -14.57 15.11 -11.75
CA ASN A 199 -15.67 14.13 -11.82
C ASN A 199 -15.47 12.98 -10.83
N LYS A 200 -14.21 12.61 -10.53
CA LYS A 200 -13.93 11.60 -9.49
C LYS A 200 -14.23 12.18 -8.12
N ILE A 201 -13.88 13.45 -7.89
CA ILE A 201 -14.19 14.15 -6.64
C ILE A 201 -15.71 14.19 -6.42
N ASP A 202 -16.45 14.67 -7.41
CA ASP A 202 -17.92 14.77 -7.36
C ASP A 202 -18.57 13.40 -7.15
N ALA A 203 -18.05 12.34 -7.79
CA ALA A 203 -18.58 11.00 -7.62
C ALA A 203 -18.47 10.49 -6.17
N PHE A 204 -17.32 10.69 -5.52
CA PHE A 204 -17.13 10.33 -4.12
C PHE A 204 -17.92 11.23 -3.16
N ASP A 205 -17.95 12.54 -3.40
CA ASP A 205 -18.76 13.47 -2.60
C ASP A 205 -20.25 13.06 -2.63
N LEU A 206 -20.78 12.75 -3.82
CA LEU A 206 -22.15 12.25 -3.99
C LEU A 206 -22.35 10.85 -3.38
N LEU A 207 -21.36 9.96 -3.45
CA LEU A 207 -21.39 8.66 -2.77
C LEU A 207 -21.58 8.85 -1.27
N PHE A 208 -20.77 9.69 -0.62
CA PHE A 208 -20.89 9.96 0.82
C PHE A 208 -22.23 10.61 1.19
N GLU A 209 -22.71 11.56 0.40
CA GLU A 209 -24.04 12.15 0.60
C GLU A 209 -25.14 11.10 0.49
N GLY A 210 -25.07 10.24 -0.52
CA GLY A 210 -26.00 9.13 -0.73
C GLY A 210 -25.98 8.14 0.42
N LEU A 211 -24.78 7.75 0.89
CA LEU A 211 -24.61 6.80 2.00
C LEU A 211 -25.24 7.36 3.28
N LEU A 212 -24.92 8.61 3.63
CA LEU A 212 -25.50 9.28 4.79
C LEU A 212 -27.03 9.41 4.67
N HIS A 213 -27.55 9.76 3.50
CA HIS A 213 -28.99 9.85 3.27
C HIS A 213 -29.67 8.48 3.43
N ALA A 214 -29.12 7.44 2.83
CA ALA A 214 -29.64 6.07 2.91
C ALA A 214 -29.63 5.56 4.36
N THR A 215 -28.57 5.84 5.12
CA THR A 215 -28.51 5.53 6.56
C THR A 215 -29.61 6.24 7.35
N LEU A 216 -29.84 7.53 7.11
CA LEU A 216 -30.90 8.29 7.79
C LEU A 216 -32.32 7.81 7.47
N GLN A 217 -32.53 7.30 6.26
CA GLN A 217 -33.81 6.72 5.84
C GLN A 217 -33.96 5.23 6.20
N HIS A 218 -32.92 4.62 6.77
CA HIS A 218 -32.83 3.18 6.99
C HIS A 218 -33.06 2.36 5.70
N ASP A 219 -32.56 2.83 4.55
CA ASP A 219 -32.70 2.18 3.25
C ASP A 219 -31.52 1.23 2.99
N ASP A 220 -31.69 -0.03 3.42
CA ASP A 220 -30.69 -1.09 3.29
C ASP A 220 -30.35 -1.44 1.83
N LYS A 221 -31.33 -1.34 0.92
CA LYS A 221 -31.12 -1.59 -0.51
C LYS A 221 -30.24 -0.52 -1.13
N MET A 222 -30.51 0.75 -0.82
CA MET A 222 -29.69 1.85 -1.31
C MET A 222 -28.28 1.78 -0.72
N LEU A 223 -28.14 1.49 0.58
CA LEU A 223 -26.82 1.27 1.20
C LEU A 223 -26.04 0.15 0.50
N LYS A 224 -26.69 -0.96 0.16
CA LYS A 224 -26.04 -2.06 -0.56
C LYS A 224 -25.53 -1.64 -1.95
N ILE A 225 -26.34 -0.87 -2.68
CA ILE A 225 -25.95 -0.35 -4.01
C ILE A 225 -24.76 0.58 -3.86
N LEU A 226 -24.84 1.56 -2.95
CA LEU A 226 -23.80 2.57 -2.74
C LEU A 226 -22.50 1.94 -2.22
N ALA A 227 -22.56 1.00 -1.29
CA ALA A 227 -21.38 0.27 -0.83
C ALA A 227 -20.74 -0.60 -1.93
N SER A 228 -21.52 -1.07 -2.91
CA SER A 228 -20.95 -1.75 -4.09
C SER A 228 -20.36 -0.75 -5.09
N MET A 229 -20.93 0.46 -5.17
CA MET A 229 -20.39 1.55 -5.99
C MET A 229 -19.07 2.07 -5.41
N ASP A 230 -18.94 2.14 -4.09
CA ASP A 230 -17.71 2.50 -3.38
C ASP A 230 -16.53 1.64 -3.84
N LEU A 231 -16.65 0.30 -3.72
CA LEU A 231 -15.62 -0.65 -4.17
C LEU A 231 -15.22 -0.40 -5.64
N ALA A 232 -16.21 -0.17 -6.52
CA ALA A 232 -15.94 0.09 -7.93
C ALA A 232 -15.32 1.49 -8.20
N LEU A 233 -15.57 2.48 -7.34
CA LEU A 233 -15.00 3.83 -7.45
C LEU A 233 -13.58 3.87 -6.90
N VAL A 234 -13.27 3.08 -5.87
CA VAL A 234 -11.91 2.93 -5.31
C VAL A 234 -10.93 2.47 -6.39
N ASP A 235 -11.29 1.45 -7.19
CA ASP A 235 -10.52 0.99 -8.37
C ASP A 235 -10.13 2.11 -9.36
N ILE A 236 -10.94 3.17 -9.44
CA ILE A 236 -10.75 4.29 -10.38
C ILE A 236 -9.73 5.30 -9.85
N ILE A 237 -9.67 5.49 -8.53
CA ILE A 237 -8.73 6.41 -7.90
C ILE A 237 -7.40 5.74 -7.56
N GLU A 238 -7.38 4.44 -7.27
CA GLU A 238 -6.17 3.70 -6.90
C GLU A 238 -5.03 3.87 -7.92
N LYS A 239 -5.34 3.77 -9.21
CA LYS A 239 -4.38 3.92 -10.34
C LYS A 239 -3.62 5.25 -10.36
N GLN A 240 -4.08 6.25 -9.60
CA GLN A 240 -3.43 7.54 -9.49
C GLN A 240 -2.35 7.57 -8.39
N PHE A 241 -2.43 6.66 -7.42
CA PHE A 241 -1.57 6.63 -6.24
C PHE A 241 -0.55 5.47 -6.24
N GLU A 242 -0.74 4.47 -7.12
CA GLU A 242 0.28 3.50 -7.55
C GLU A 242 1.50 4.16 -8.20
#